data_AF-A0A175R8P6-F1
#
_entry.id   AF-A0A175R8P6-F1
#
_cell.length_a   1.000
_cell.length_b   1.000
_cell.length_c   1.000
_cell.angle_alpha   90.00
_cell.angle_beta   90.00
_cell.angle_gamma   90.00
#
_symmetry.space_group_name_H-M   'P 1'
#
loop_
_entity.id
_entity.type
_entity.pdbx_description
1 polymer ?
#
loop_
_entity_poly.entity_id
_entity_poly.type
_entity_poly.pdbx_seq_one_letter_code
_entity_poly.pdbx_strand_id
1 'polypeptide(L)'
;ARPDDALPPLSAEYDLLRRIRGLTHVDDPERIRAYRRLLDPALDPRVRAEDPFAPMLYFSFWPQGAPEGMTEALQRLARSVHVRRELLQLLDVCETETRALPERLNGPLESSPLRSHARYSRDELAAALGLGTRTKGTPGSLVSGVRWFPEARVDLLLVTLRKSEAQFSPRTLYRDYAVDESLCHWESQSSTAAGSPTGLRYRTHEQRGSQVLLCVREATAGDIG
;
A
#
# COMPACT_ATOMS: atom_id res chain seq x y z
N ALA A 1 -23.34 -20.06 18.54
CA ALA A 1 -23.53 -18.68 18.05
C ALA A 1 -23.46 -17.74 19.25
N ARG A 2 -22.59 -16.72 19.23
CA ARG A 2 -22.56 -15.73 20.31
C ARG A 2 -23.74 -14.76 20.08
N PRO A 3 -24.35 -14.19 21.14
CA PRO A 3 -25.55 -13.35 21.02
C PRO A 3 -25.39 -12.12 20.10
N ASP A 4 -24.16 -11.65 19.86
CA ASP A 4 -23.86 -10.55 18.93
C ASP A 4 -23.97 -10.92 17.43
N ASP A 5 -24.09 -12.20 17.07
CA ASP A 5 -24.24 -12.62 15.66
C ASP A 5 -25.65 -12.36 15.08
N ALA A 6 -26.62 -11.99 15.92
CA ALA A 6 -28.04 -11.90 15.54
C ALA A 6 -28.50 -10.51 15.10
N LEU A 7 -27.72 -9.46 15.36
CA LEU A 7 -28.09 -8.09 14.98
C LEU A 7 -27.48 -7.74 13.61
N PRO A 8 -28.19 -6.99 12.76
CA PRO A 8 -27.64 -6.52 11.49
C PRO A 8 -26.53 -5.48 11.74
N PRO A 9 -25.59 -5.30 10.78
CA PRO A 9 -24.57 -4.25 10.87
C PRO A 9 -25.19 -2.87 11.07
N LEU A 10 -24.52 -2.03 11.86
CA LEU A 10 -24.93 -0.64 11.99
C LEU A 10 -24.71 0.10 10.66
N SER A 11 -25.48 1.17 10.41
CA SER A 11 -25.36 1.98 9.18
C SER A 11 -23.91 2.40 8.89
N ALA A 12 -23.16 2.80 9.93
CA ALA A 12 -21.75 3.19 9.82
C ALA A 12 -20.78 2.04 9.51
N GLU A 13 -21.17 0.78 9.72
CA GLU A 13 -20.34 -0.39 9.42
C GLU A 13 -20.43 -0.80 7.95
N TYR A 14 -21.52 -0.48 7.24
CA TYR A 14 -21.68 -0.81 5.82
C TYR A 14 -20.60 -0.17 4.94
N ASP A 15 -20.18 1.06 5.24
CA ASP A 15 -19.12 1.71 4.48
C ASP A 15 -17.76 1.05 4.73
N LEU A 16 -17.50 0.53 5.93
CA LEU A 16 -16.29 -0.25 6.21
C LEU A 16 -16.34 -1.61 5.52
N LEU A 17 -17.49 -2.30 5.54
CA LEU A 17 -17.66 -3.57 4.83
C LEU A 17 -17.38 -3.44 3.33
N ARG A 18 -17.80 -2.34 2.70
CA ARG A 18 -17.49 -2.06 1.29
C ARG A 18 -16.00 -1.91 1.01
N ARG A 19 -15.21 -1.44 1.99
CA ARG A 19 -13.75 -1.27 1.87
C ARG A 19 -12.99 -2.59 1.93
N ILE A 20 -13.55 -3.64 2.54
CA ILE A 20 -12.90 -4.95 2.68
C ILE A 20 -12.52 -5.54 1.32
N ARG A 21 -13.34 -5.33 0.28
CA ARG A 21 -13.02 -5.78 -1.08
C ARG A 21 -11.67 -5.24 -1.58
N GLY A 22 -11.26 -4.06 -1.13
CA GLY A 22 -9.97 -3.47 -1.48
C GLY A 22 -8.76 -4.13 -0.83
N LEU A 23 -8.93 -5.22 -0.09
CA LEU A 23 -7.87 -5.97 0.59
C LEU A 23 -7.73 -7.40 0.05
N THR A 24 -8.47 -7.78 -1.00
CA THR A 24 -8.42 -9.14 -1.59
C THR A 24 -7.06 -9.49 -2.19
N HIS A 25 -6.22 -8.49 -2.46
CA HIS A 25 -4.88 -8.67 -2.99
C HIS A 25 -3.83 -8.96 -1.92
N VAL A 26 -4.19 -8.89 -0.63
CA VAL A 26 -3.25 -9.14 0.46
C VAL A 26 -2.74 -10.57 0.37
N ASP A 27 -1.45 -10.74 0.10
CA ASP A 27 -0.82 -12.03 -0.18
C ASP A 27 0.45 -12.29 0.65
N ASP A 28 0.79 -11.37 1.55
CA ASP A 28 1.97 -11.44 2.41
C ASP A 28 1.63 -12.03 3.79
N PRO A 29 2.18 -13.20 4.17
CA PRO A 29 1.91 -13.84 5.46
C PRO A 29 2.26 -12.98 6.68
N GLU A 30 3.29 -12.13 6.60
CA GLU A 30 3.66 -11.26 7.71
C GLU A 30 2.63 -10.15 7.91
N ARG A 31 2.23 -9.48 6.83
CA ARG A 31 1.12 -8.50 6.83
C ARG A 31 -0.20 -9.12 7.28
N ILE A 32 -0.54 -10.33 6.82
CA ILE A 32 -1.77 -11.02 7.24
C ILE A 32 -1.77 -11.23 8.76
N ARG A 33 -0.69 -11.76 9.33
CA ARG A 33 -0.57 -11.96 10.79
C ARG A 33 -0.63 -10.63 11.54
N ALA A 34 -0.01 -9.58 11.01
CA ALA A 34 -0.08 -8.25 11.60
C ALA A 34 -1.51 -7.69 11.59
N TYR A 35 -2.23 -7.80 10.47
CA TYR A 35 -3.62 -7.37 10.39
C TYR A 35 -4.52 -8.13 11.36
N ARG A 36 -4.36 -9.45 11.50
CA ARG A 36 -5.08 -10.23 12.52
C ARG A 36 -4.80 -9.73 13.94
N ARG A 37 -3.54 -9.44 14.27
CA ARG A 37 -3.15 -8.85 15.56
C ARG A 37 -3.78 -7.47 15.77
N LEU A 38 -3.73 -6.58 14.77
CA LEU A 38 -4.28 -5.22 14.84
C LEU A 38 -5.80 -5.22 15.06
N LEU A 39 -6.49 -6.25 14.57
CA LEU A 39 -7.92 -6.47 14.71
C LEU A 39 -8.34 -7.05 16.06
N ASP A 40 -7.41 -7.49 16.90
CA ASP A 40 -7.71 -7.94 18.25
C ASP A 40 -8.20 -6.76 19.11
N PRO A 41 -9.44 -6.77 19.64
CA PRO A 41 -9.95 -5.72 20.51
C PRO A 41 -9.15 -5.55 21.81
N ALA A 42 -8.48 -6.61 22.27
CA ALA A 42 -7.71 -6.63 23.51
C ALA A 42 -6.31 -6.03 23.33
N LEU A 43 -5.84 -5.85 22.09
CA LEU A 43 -4.51 -5.28 21.83
C LEU A 43 -4.44 -3.84 22.34
N ASP A 44 -3.36 -3.56 23.10
CA ASP A 44 -3.06 -2.23 23.64
C ASP A 44 -3.03 -1.18 22.50
N PRO A 45 -3.74 -0.05 22.64
CA PRO A 45 -3.73 1.05 21.68
C PRO A 45 -2.34 1.54 21.26
N ARG A 46 -1.37 1.61 22.18
CA ARG A 46 0.00 2.07 21.93
C ARG A 46 0.74 1.06 21.06
N VAL A 47 0.66 -0.21 21.42
CA VAL A 47 1.26 -1.31 20.63
C VAL A 47 0.63 -1.36 19.23
N ARG A 48 -0.69 -1.15 19.13
CA ARG A 48 -1.39 -1.06 17.84
C ARG A 48 -0.89 0.11 16.99
N ALA A 49 -0.63 1.27 17.59
CA ALA A 49 -0.17 2.46 16.89
C ALA A 49 1.31 2.38 16.44
N GLU A 50 2.14 1.64 17.19
CA GLU A 50 3.57 1.44 16.88
C GLU A 50 3.83 0.36 15.83
N ASP A 51 2.82 -0.47 15.52
CA ASP A 51 2.92 -1.53 14.54
C ASP A 51 3.18 -0.96 13.12
N PRO A 52 4.21 -1.42 12.40
CA PRO A 52 4.55 -0.88 11.09
C PRO A 52 3.47 -1.13 10.03
N PHE A 53 2.58 -2.11 10.22
CA PHE A 53 1.47 -2.38 9.30
C PHE A 53 0.21 -1.57 9.61
N ALA A 54 0.13 -0.90 10.78
CA ALA A 54 -1.04 -0.14 11.17
C ALA A 54 -1.41 1.00 10.19
N PRO A 55 -0.46 1.80 9.67
CA PRO A 55 -0.77 2.81 8.67
C PRO A 55 -1.35 2.21 7.38
N MET A 56 -0.86 1.05 6.94
CA MET A 56 -1.33 0.37 5.73
C MET A 56 -2.77 -0.12 5.89
N LEU A 57 -3.09 -0.75 7.03
CA LEU A 57 -4.45 -1.17 7.34
C LEU A 57 -5.39 0.05 7.44
N TYR A 58 -4.96 1.09 8.17
CA TYR A 58 -5.74 2.31 8.37
C TYR A 58 -6.10 2.99 7.05
N PHE A 59 -5.13 3.25 6.18
CA PHE A 59 -5.40 3.97 4.94
C PHE A 59 -6.16 3.13 3.89
N SER A 60 -6.17 1.81 4.02
CA SER A 60 -7.06 0.95 3.22
C SER A 60 -8.55 1.18 3.52
N PHE A 61 -8.89 1.56 4.74
CA PHE A 61 -10.28 1.91 5.13
C PHE A 61 -10.58 3.40 4.99
N TRP A 62 -9.60 4.26 5.30
CA TRP A 62 -9.75 5.71 5.27
C TRP A 62 -8.67 6.38 4.42
N PRO A 63 -8.76 6.36 3.08
CA PRO A 63 -7.74 6.92 2.19
C PRO A 63 -7.44 8.40 2.41
N GLN A 64 -8.42 9.17 2.92
CA GLN A 64 -8.27 10.60 3.25
C GLN A 64 -8.01 10.85 4.74
N GLY A 65 -7.78 9.79 5.52
CA GLY A 65 -7.77 9.83 6.97
C GLY A 65 -9.19 9.86 7.55
N ALA A 66 -9.33 9.28 8.73
CA ALA A 66 -10.52 9.37 9.58
C ALA A 66 -10.43 10.65 10.44
N PRO A 67 -11.55 11.37 10.67
CA PRO A 67 -11.56 12.57 11.51
C PRO A 67 -11.05 12.33 12.94
N GLU A 68 -11.31 11.15 13.49
CA GLU A 68 -10.89 10.76 14.85
C GLU A 68 -9.41 10.39 14.96
N GLY A 69 -8.69 10.24 13.84
CA GLY A 69 -7.30 9.79 13.83
C GLY A 69 -7.14 8.26 13.76
N MET A 70 -5.89 7.82 13.53
CA MET A 70 -5.56 6.42 13.24
C MET A 70 -5.82 5.48 14.41
N THR A 71 -5.43 5.87 15.63
CA THR A 71 -5.55 5.03 16.82
C THR A 71 -7.02 4.70 17.11
N GLU A 72 -7.86 5.74 17.14
CA GLU A 72 -9.30 5.66 17.40
C GLU A 72 -10.02 4.91 16.28
N ALA A 73 -9.67 5.17 15.02
CA ALA A 73 -10.27 4.49 13.88
C ALA A 73 -9.94 2.99 13.84
N LEU A 74 -8.69 2.60 14.12
CA LEU A 74 -8.32 1.19 14.19
C LEU A 74 -8.94 0.47 15.40
N GLN A 75 -9.10 1.16 16.54
CA GLN A 75 -9.87 0.60 17.67
C GLN A 75 -11.34 0.39 17.30
N ARG A 76 -11.95 1.35 16.58
CA ARG A 76 -13.32 1.23 16.07
C ARG A 76 -13.43 0.03 15.13
N LEU A 77 -12.48 -0.13 14.21
CA LEU A 77 -12.41 -1.29 13.32
C LEU A 77 -12.34 -2.62 14.09
N ALA A 78 -11.45 -2.70 15.08
CA ALA A 78 -11.28 -3.90 15.91
C ALA A 78 -12.55 -4.23 16.71
N ARG A 79 -13.32 -3.23 17.16
CA ARG A 79 -14.56 -3.42 17.93
C ARG A 79 -15.78 -3.74 17.07
N SER A 80 -15.77 -3.38 15.79
CA SER A 80 -16.85 -3.68 14.84
C SER A 80 -16.94 -5.18 14.56
N VAL A 81 -17.84 -5.88 15.26
CA VAL A 81 -17.94 -7.35 15.22
C VAL A 81 -18.12 -7.89 13.81
N HIS A 82 -19.04 -7.29 13.03
CA HIS A 82 -19.30 -7.74 11.65
C HIS A 82 -18.13 -7.46 10.71
N VAL A 83 -17.55 -6.25 10.77
CA VAL A 83 -16.42 -5.86 9.94
C VAL A 83 -15.19 -6.70 10.25
N ARG A 84 -14.88 -6.88 11.54
CA ARG A 84 -13.77 -7.72 12.00
C ARG A 84 -13.96 -9.16 11.54
N ARG A 85 -15.15 -9.73 11.69
CA ARG A 85 -15.44 -11.11 11.26
C ARG A 85 -15.21 -11.28 9.76
N GLU A 86 -15.80 -10.41 8.95
CA GLU A 86 -15.65 -10.45 7.49
C GLU A 86 -14.18 -10.29 7.07
N LEU A 87 -13.46 -9.34 7.68
CA LEU A 87 -12.06 -9.11 7.37
C LEU A 87 -11.17 -10.31 7.78
N LEU A 88 -11.43 -10.94 8.92
CA LEU A 88 -10.72 -12.15 9.33
C LEU A 88 -10.98 -13.30 8.35
N GLN A 89 -12.23 -13.49 7.90
CA GLN A 89 -12.57 -14.50 6.90
C GLN A 89 -11.86 -14.24 5.56
N LEU A 90 -11.81 -12.98 5.11
CA LEU A 90 -11.03 -12.61 3.93
C LEU A 90 -9.55 -12.96 4.10
N LEU A 91 -8.96 -12.61 5.24
CA LEU A 91 -7.54 -12.89 5.52
C LEU A 91 -7.24 -14.38 5.55
N ASP A 92 -8.17 -15.23 6.00
CA ASP A 92 -8.04 -16.69 5.96
C ASP A 92 -8.02 -17.21 4.51
N VAL A 93 -8.88 -16.67 3.63
CA VAL A 93 -8.87 -16.99 2.20
C VAL A 93 -7.56 -16.53 1.55
N CYS A 94 -7.14 -15.29 1.82
CA CYS A 94 -5.88 -14.73 1.33
C CYS A 94 -4.66 -15.57 1.72
N GLU A 95 -4.59 -16.03 2.98
CA GLU A 95 -3.50 -16.88 3.45
C GLU A 95 -3.52 -18.28 2.82
N THR A 96 -4.71 -18.82 2.54
CA THR A 96 -4.86 -20.14 1.93
C THR A 96 -4.49 -20.12 0.44
N GLU A 97 -4.86 -19.05 -0.26
CA GLU A 97 -4.69 -18.93 -1.72
C GLU A 97 -3.33 -18.33 -2.13
N THR A 98 -2.59 -17.71 -1.20
CA THR A 98 -1.34 -17.03 -1.56
C THR A 98 -0.29 -18.00 -2.08
N ARG A 99 0.34 -17.58 -3.19
CA ARG A 99 1.53 -18.21 -3.77
C ARG A 99 2.73 -17.27 -3.75
N ALA A 100 2.57 -16.11 -3.12
CA ALA A 100 3.63 -15.12 -3.04
C ALA A 100 4.78 -15.67 -2.19
N LEU A 101 6.01 -15.29 -2.55
CA LEU A 101 7.20 -15.52 -1.76
C LEU A 101 7.80 -14.16 -1.40
N PRO A 102 7.22 -13.45 -0.41
CA PRO A 102 7.67 -12.10 -0.09
C PRO A 102 9.07 -12.11 0.48
N GLU A 103 9.95 -11.25 -0.02
CA GLU A 103 11.32 -11.11 0.51
C GLU A 103 11.54 -9.73 1.12
N ARG A 104 12.47 -9.67 2.08
CA ARG A 104 12.86 -8.40 2.71
C ARG A 104 13.52 -7.50 1.68
N LEU A 105 13.19 -6.22 1.75
CA LEU A 105 13.91 -5.20 1.00
C LEU A 105 15.28 -4.95 1.65
N ASN A 106 16.23 -4.49 0.85
CA ASN A 106 17.60 -4.21 1.32
C ASN A 106 17.77 -2.73 1.70
N GLY A 107 18.83 -2.40 2.43
CA GLY A 107 19.25 -1.02 2.68
C GLY A 107 18.27 -0.21 3.54
N PRO A 108 18.03 1.09 3.25
CA PRO A 108 17.13 1.95 4.01
C PRO A 108 15.70 1.41 4.23
N LEU A 109 15.25 0.45 3.41
CA LEU A 109 13.93 -0.17 3.51
C LEU A 109 13.94 -1.52 4.25
N GLU A 110 15.05 -1.97 4.83
CA GLU A 110 15.13 -3.26 5.54
C GLU A 110 14.16 -3.35 6.72
N SER A 111 13.92 -2.24 7.43
CA SER A 111 12.95 -2.16 8.52
C SER A 111 11.53 -1.83 8.07
N SER A 112 11.30 -1.68 6.75
CA SER A 112 9.97 -1.38 6.20
C SER A 112 9.04 -2.60 6.32
N PRO A 113 7.72 -2.40 6.45
CA PRO A 113 6.74 -3.48 6.30
C PRO A 113 6.61 -3.97 4.84
N LEU A 114 7.22 -3.27 3.88
CA LEU A 114 7.19 -3.67 2.47
C LEU A 114 8.11 -4.87 2.20
N ARG A 115 7.66 -5.72 1.29
CA ARG A 115 8.37 -6.90 0.80
C ARG A 115 8.37 -6.87 -0.72
N SER A 116 9.44 -7.36 -1.35
CA SER A 116 9.40 -7.67 -2.79
C SER A 116 8.45 -8.85 -3.02
N HIS A 117 7.96 -9.02 -4.24
CA HIS A 117 7.06 -10.11 -4.64
C HIS A 117 5.71 -10.19 -3.90
N ALA A 118 5.35 -9.18 -3.11
CA ALA A 118 4.02 -9.02 -2.51
C ALA A 118 3.21 -7.95 -3.26
N ARG A 119 1.88 -8.07 -3.20
CA ARG A 119 0.94 -7.13 -3.81
C ARG A 119 0.52 -6.05 -2.84
N TYR A 120 0.48 -4.81 -3.33
CA TYR A 120 0.05 -3.67 -2.55
C TYR A 120 -0.87 -2.79 -3.37
N SER A 121 -1.85 -2.18 -2.71
CA SER A 121 -2.52 -1.02 -3.26
C SER A 121 -1.56 0.17 -3.25
N ARG A 122 -1.86 1.17 -4.09
CA ARG A 122 -1.12 2.43 -4.08
C ARG A 122 -1.13 3.10 -2.70
N ASP A 123 -2.26 3.01 -2.00
CA ASP A 123 -2.43 3.67 -0.71
C ASP A 123 -1.61 2.97 0.38
N GLU A 124 -1.52 1.64 0.34
CA GLU A 124 -0.66 0.85 1.23
C GLU A 124 0.82 1.17 1.02
N LEU A 125 1.28 1.24 -0.23
CA LEU A 125 2.68 1.59 -0.55
C LEU A 125 3.04 2.97 0.02
N ALA A 126 2.18 3.96 -0.19
CA ALA A 126 2.42 5.30 0.29
C ALA A 126 2.37 5.38 1.83
N ALA A 127 1.42 4.68 2.46
CA ALA A 127 1.30 4.61 3.92
C ALA A 127 2.53 3.95 4.56
N ALA A 128 3.01 2.85 3.99
CA ALA A 128 4.21 2.14 4.46
C ALA A 128 5.47 3.02 4.39
N LEU A 129 5.57 3.87 3.36
CA LEU A 129 6.65 4.85 3.21
C LEU A 129 6.46 6.12 4.07
N GLY A 130 5.38 6.18 4.85
CA GLY A 130 5.15 7.22 5.86
C GLY A 130 4.23 8.37 5.44
N LEU A 131 3.57 8.31 4.28
CA LEU A 131 2.60 9.33 3.90
C LEU A 131 1.37 9.29 4.83
N GLY A 132 1.09 10.41 5.48
CA GLY A 132 0.00 10.53 6.45
C GLY A 132 0.42 10.20 7.89
N THR A 133 1.67 9.80 8.12
CA THR A 133 2.22 9.56 9.47
C THR A 133 3.50 10.37 9.71
N ARG A 134 4.50 10.21 8.85
CA ARG A 134 5.80 10.92 8.90
C ARG A 134 5.84 12.11 7.95
N THR A 135 5.18 11.99 6.81
CA THR A 135 5.10 13.02 5.77
C THR A 135 3.68 13.55 5.67
N LYS A 136 3.52 14.87 5.53
CA LYS A 136 2.20 15.52 5.38
C LYS A 136 1.48 15.05 4.10
N GLY A 137 0.16 14.85 4.22
CA GLY A 137 -0.75 14.47 3.13
C GLY A 137 -1.48 13.17 3.43
N THR A 138 -2.24 12.66 2.47
CA THR A 138 -2.99 11.41 2.60
C THR A 138 -2.70 10.50 1.41
N PRO A 139 -2.57 9.17 1.59
CA PRO A 139 -2.40 8.23 0.49
C PRO A 139 -3.44 8.37 -0.63
N GLY A 140 -4.72 8.59 -0.28
CA GLY A 140 -5.80 8.78 -1.25
C GLY A 140 -5.68 10.05 -2.11
N SER A 141 -4.76 10.97 -1.80
CA SER A 141 -4.45 12.15 -2.63
C SER A 141 -3.33 11.89 -3.67
N LEU A 142 -2.77 10.68 -3.71
CA LEU A 142 -1.69 10.35 -4.63
C LEU A 142 -2.21 10.22 -6.07
N VAL A 143 -1.94 11.23 -6.90
CA VAL A 143 -2.37 11.25 -8.32
C VAL A 143 -1.24 10.84 -9.27
N SER A 144 0.02 11.08 -8.90
CA SER A 144 1.19 10.80 -9.75
C SER A 144 1.65 9.34 -9.66
N GLY A 145 2.10 8.79 -10.80
CA GLY A 145 2.78 7.50 -10.86
C GLY A 145 4.21 7.51 -10.29
N VAL A 146 4.73 8.66 -9.89
CA VAL A 146 6.04 8.78 -9.21
C VAL A 146 5.94 9.70 -8.02
N ARG A 147 6.57 9.33 -6.90
CA ARG A 147 6.65 10.17 -5.70
C ARG A 147 7.96 9.98 -4.94
N TRP A 148 8.55 11.10 -4.54
CA TRP A 148 9.69 11.14 -3.62
C TRP A 148 9.21 11.17 -2.16
N PHE A 149 9.79 10.31 -1.33
CA PHE A 149 9.58 10.24 0.12
C PHE A 149 10.89 10.64 0.82
N PRO A 150 11.05 11.92 1.21
CA PRO A 150 12.32 12.41 1.74
C PRO A 150 12.75 11.74 3.03
N GLU A 151 11.81 11.43 3.93
CA GLU A 151 12.08 10.77 5.21
C GLU A 151 12.57 9.33 5.02
N ALA A 152 12.00 8.61 4.05
CA ALA A 152 12.42 7.25 3.68
C ALA A 152 13.62 7.23 2.72
N ARG A 153 13.95 8.38 2.11
CA ARG A 153 14.91 8.52 1.01
C ARG A 153 14.59 7.60 -0.17
N VAL A 154 13.32 7.50 -0.55
CA VAL A 154 12.84 6.58 -1.58
C VAL A 154 12.07 7.30 -2.68
N ASP A 155 12.40 7.02 -3.94
CA ASP A 155 11.54 7.31 -5.08
C ASP A 155 10.64 6.09 -5.34
N LEU A 156 9.34 6.25 -5.11
CA LEU A 156 8.32 5.26 -5.46
C LEU A 156 7.94 5.44 -6.94
N LEU A 157 8.17 4.41 -7.75
CA LEU A 157 7.80 4.34 -9.17
C LEU A 157 6.66 3.33 -9.34
N LEU A 158 5.49 3.80 -9.77
CA LEU A 158 4.34 2.97 -10.11
C LEU A 158 4.30 2.77 -11.63
N VAL A 159 4.63 1.56 -12.08
CA VAL A 159 4.81 1.22 -13.49
C VAL A 159 3.71 0.26 -13.95
N THR A 160 3.16 0.54 -15.13
CA THR A 160 2.18 -0.34 -15.81
C THR A 160 2.82 -0.90 -17.08
N LEU A 161 3.00 -2.23 -17.16
CA LEU A 161 3.72 -2.88 -18.27
C LEU A 161 2.92 -2.88 -19.57
N ARG A 162 1.65 -3.32 -19.55
CA ARG A 162 0.79 -3.34 -20.73
C ARG A 162 0.05 -2.02 -20.86
N LYS A 163 0.51 -1.17 -21.76
CA LYS A 163 -0.17 0.06 -22.15
C LYS A 163 -1.12 -0.27 -23.30
N SER A 164 -2.42 -0.47 -23.02
CA SER A 164 -3.39 -0.63 -24.10
C SER A 164 -3.47 0.68 -24.90
N GLU A 165 -3.26 0.63 -26.22
CA GLU A 165 -3.29 1.80 -27.11
C GLU A 165 -4.57 2.64 -26.96
N ALA A 166 -5.68 2.02 -26.55
CA ALA A 166 -6.98 2.68 -26.34
C ALA A 166 -7.06 3.62 -25.11
N GLN A 167 -6.11 3.57 -24.17
CA GLN A 167 -6.19 4.31 -22.89
C GLN A 167 -5.09 5.36 -22.69
N PHE A 168 -4.11 5.48 -23.60
CA PHE A 168 -2.98 6.40 -23.42
C PHE A 168 -2.92 7.40 -24.57
N SER A 169 -2.81 8.69 -24.24
CA SER A 169 -2.52 9.71 -25.25
C SER A 169 -1.11 9.48 -25.83
N PRO A 170 -0.84 9.82 -27.10
CA PRO A 170 0.49 9.69 -27.72
C PRO A 170 1.64 10.38 -26.94
N ARG A 171 1.32 11.28 -26.01
CA ARG A 171 2.30 12.00 -25.17
C ARG A 171 2.72 11.26 -23.89
N THR A 172 2.13 10.10 -23.59
CA THR A 172 2.34 9.36 -22.32
C THR A 172 2.84 7.91 -22.53
N LEU A 173 3.26 7.58 -23.75
CA LEU A 173 3.88 6.30 -24.10
C LEU A 173 5.36 6.28 -23.69
N TYR A 174 5.61 6.41 -22.39
CA TYR A 174 6.91 6.06 -21.81
C TYR A 174 7.19 4.57 -22.07
N ARG A 175 8.44 4.17 -22.35
CA ARG A 175 8.77 2.75 -22.52
C ARG A 175 9.27 2.17 -21.21
N ASP A 176 8.37 1.48 -20.50
CA ASP A 176 8.71 0.78 -19.26
C ASP A 176 8.67 -0.73 -19.52
N TYR A 177 9.81 -1.41 -19.41
CA TYR A 177 9.90 -2.86 -19.67
C TYR A 177 11.06 -3.48 -18.91
N ALA A 178 10.88 -4.72 -18.47
CA ALA A 178 11.98 -5.54 -17.96
C ALA A 178 12.93 -5.86 -19.13
N VAL A 179 14.22 -5.55 -18.95
CA VAL A 179 15.29 -5.96 -19.87
C VAL A 179 15.70 -7.39 -19.54
N ASP A 180 15.86 -7.68 -18.24
CA ASP A 180 16.08 -9.01 -17.68
C ASP A 180 15.54 -9.08 -16.23
N GLU A 181 15.84 -10.16 -15.51
CA GLU A 181 15.37 -10.40 -14.13
C GLU A 181 15.87 -9.36 -13.11
N SER A 182 16.97 -8.68 -13.41
CA SER A 182 17.64 -7.71 -12.55
C SER A 182 17.65 -6.28 -13.10
N LEU A 183 17.29 -6.10 -14.37
CA LEU A 183 17.38 -4.81 -15.07
C LEU A 183 16.03 -4.41 -15.67
N CYS A 184 15.60 -3.19 -15.34
CA CYS A 184 14.40 -2.58 -15.89
C CYS A 184 14.75 -1.28 -16.62
N HIS A 185 14.17 -1.11 -17.81
CA HIS A 185 14.16 0.18 -18.50
C HIS A 185 12.96 1.00 -18.04
N TRP A 186 13.21 2.24 -17.63
CA TRP A 186 12.18 3.17 -17.18
C TRP A 186 12.45 4.57 -17.74
N GLU A 187 11.41 5.26 -18.17
CA GLU A 187 11.50 6.64 -18.67
C GLU A 187 10.79 7.62 -17.72
N SER A 188 11.46 8.75 -17.43
CA SER A 188 10.90 9.80 -16.60
C SER A 188 9.81 10.60 -17.30
N GLN A 189 8.99 11.32 -16.52
CA GLN A 189 7.99 12.22 -17.07
C GLN A 189 8.67 13.32 -17.92
N SER A 190 7.96 13.79 -18.95
CA SER A 190 8.48 14.78 -19.92
C SER A 190 8.86 16.13 -19.28
N SER A 191 8.32 16.43 -18.09
CA SER A 191 8.68 17.61 -17.30
C SER A 191 9.97 17.44 -16.49
N THR A 192 10.56 16.25 -16.43
CA THR A 192 11.76 15.97 -15.65
C THR A 192 13.02 16.24 -16.47
N ALA A 193 13.54 17.47 -16.40
CA ALA A 193 14.82 17.79 -17.01
C ALA A 193 15.98 17.04 -16.32
N ALA A 194 16.97 16.59 -17.09
CA ALA A 194 18.11 15.81 -16.58
C ALA A 194 18.93 16.55 -15.50
N GLY A 195 19.01 17.88 -15.57
CA GLY A 195 19.70 18.72 -14.58
C GLY A 195 18.81 19.17 -13.41
N SER A 196 17.52 18.82 -13.40
CA SER A 196 16.62 19.18 -12.30
C SER A 196 16.98 18.42 -11.01
N PRO A 197 16.55 18.89 -9.82
CA PRO A 197 16.74 18.16 -8.57
C PRO A 197 16.26 16.71 -8.62
N THR A 198 15.14 16.46 -9.32
CA THR A 198 14.58 15.11 -9.53
C THR A 198 15.41 14.29 -10.51
N GLY A 199 15.80 14.86 -11.67
CA GLY A 199 16.63 14.16 -12.66
C GLY A 199 18.01 13.78 -12.11
N LEU A 200 18.64 14.67 -11.34
CA LEU A 200 19.88 14.39 -10.64
C LEU A 200 19.72 13.29 -9.59
N ARG A 201 18.60 13.30 -8.84
CA ARG A 201 18.31 12.25 -7.85
C ARG A 201 18.22 10.87 -8.50
N TYR A 202 17.47 10.72 -9.59
CA TYR A 202 17.38 9.44 -10.30
C TYR A 202 18.75 8.93 -10.77
N ARG A 203 19.59 9.81 -11.34
CA ARG A 203 20.91 9.45 -11.89
C ARG A 203 21.99 9.16 -10.84
N THR A 204 21.85 9.72 -9.65
CA THR A 204 22.86 9.64 -8.59
C THR A 204 22.31 9.04 -7.30
N HIS A 205 21.22 8.26 -7.39
CA HIS A 205 20.49 7.76 -6.23
C HIS A 205 21.37 6.91 -5.32
N GLU A 206 22.19 6.01 -5.88
CA GLU A 206 23.14 5.18 -5.13
C GLU A 206 24.17 6.04 -4.39
N GLN A 207 24.79 7.01 -5.08
CA GLN A 207 25.77 7.93 -4.49
C GLN A 207 25.18 8.79 -3.37
N ARG A 208 23.88 9.08 -3.47
CA ARG A 208 23.12 9.85 -2.47
C ARG A 208 22.55 8.97 -1.34
N GLY A 209 22.71 7.65 -1.41
CA GLY A 209 22.15 6.70 -0.46
C GLY A 209 20.62 6.68 -0.46
N SER A 210 19.99 7.01 -1.57
CA SER A 210 18.54 6.89 -1.79
C SER A 210 18.21 5.66 -2.62
N GLN A 211 17.02 5.11 -2.45
CA GLN A 211 16.55 3.94 -3.19
C GLN A 211 15.43 4.27 -4.16
N VAL A 212 15.34 3.45 -5.21
CA VAL A 212 14.21 3.45 -6.13
C VAL A 212 13.38 2.20 -5.85
N LEU A 213 12.11 2.37 -5.49
CA LEU A 213 11.17 1.28 -5.32
C LEU A 213 10.29 1.18 -6.56
N LEU A 214 10.53 0.15 -7.36
CA LEU A 214 9.78 -0.14 -8.58
C LEU A 214 8.59 -1.06 -8.27
N CYS A 215 7.38 -0.51 -8.31
CA CYS A 215 6.14 -1.25 -8.11
C CYS A 215 5.44 -1.43 -9.46
N VAL A 216 5.31 -2.68 -9.88
CA VAL A 216 4.85 -3.03 -11.23
C VAL A 216 3.46 -3.63 -11.19
N ARG A 217 2.59 -3.22 -12.12
CA ARG A 217 1.33 -3.89 -12.43
C ARG A 217 1.26 -4.25 -13.91
N GLU A 218 0.54 -5.31 -14.23
CA GLU A 218 0.43 -5.78 -15.62
C GLU A 218 -0.42 -4.83 -16.48
N ALA A 219 -1.59 -4.41 -16.01
CA ALA A 219 -2.50 -3.53 -16.74
C ALA A 219 -3.23 -2.56 -15.80
N THR A 220 -3.82 -1.49 -16.36
CA THR A 220 -4.66 -0.54 -15.62
C THR A 220 -5.97 -1.16 -15.14
N ALA A 221 -6.50 -2.13 -15.89
CA ALA A 221 -7.62 -2.96 -15.47
C ALA A 221 -7.07 -4.25 -14.84
N GLY A 222 -7.26 -4.42 -13.54
CA GLY A 222 -6.89 -5.61 -12.79
C GLY A 222 -7.70 -5.70 -11.49
N ASP A 223 -7.49 -6.77 -10.73
CA ASP A 223 -8.23 -7.03 -9.48
C ASP A 223 -7.89 -6.06 -8.34
N ILE A 224 -6.86 -5.23 -8.53
CA ILE A 224 -6.32 -4.27 -7.57
C ILE A 224 -6.51 -2.88 -8.20
N GLY A 225 -7.36 -2.07 -7.59
CA GLY A 225 -7.90 -0.81 -8.14
C GLY A 225 -6.93 0.16 -8.79
#